data_AF-A0A166C522-F1
#
_entry.id   AF-A0A166C522-F1
#
_cell.length_a   1.000
_cell.length_b   1.000
_cell.length_c   1.000
_cell.angle_alpha   90.00
_cell.angle_beta   90.00
_cell.angle_gamma   90.00
#
_symmetry.space_group_name_H-M   'P 1'
#
loop_
_entity.id
_entity.type
_entity.pdbx_description
1 polymer ?
#
loop_
_entity_poly.entity_id
_entity_poly.type
_entity_poly.pdbx_seq_one_letter_code
_entity_poly.pdbx_strand_id
1 'polypeptide(L)'
;MSEKLVKKCELGEFNFDNDLVTNCSAVLENVEKHAEALNVSKEQTKSYLEMAQNLKPKDVSEVLKLALKIRESGDVKDTEAKNDASRLIRTIEAS
;
A
#
# COMPACT_ATOMS: atom_id res chain seq x y z
N MET A 1 -1.35 -16.13 2.47
CA MET A 1 -2.45 -15.14 2.44
C MET A 1 -2.11 -14.01 1.48
N SER A 2 -0.93 -13.42 1.61
CA SER A 2 -0.39 -12.33 0.78
C SER A 2 -0.40 -12.63 -0.74
N GLU A 3 -0.03 -13.84 -1.16
CA GLU A 3 0.10 -14.19 -2.58
C GLU A 3 -1.25 -14.25 -3.35
N LYS A 4 -2.34 -14.63 -2.67
CA LYS A 4 -3.69 -14.64 -3.28
C LYS A 4 -4.21 -13.21 -3.47
N LEU A 5 -3.97 -12.35 -2.49
CA LEU A 5 -4.35 -10.95 -2.49
C LEU A 5 -3.60 -10.17 -3.57
N VAL A 6 -2.30 -10.42 -3.74
CA VAL A 6 -1.52 -9.81 -4.82
C VAL A 6 -2.05 -10.24 -6.18
N LYS A 7 -2.33 -11.53 -6.40
CA LYS A 7 -2.93 -12.01 -7.66
C LYS A 7 -4.30 -11.37 -7.93
N LYS A 8 -5.15 -11.21 -6.91
CA LYS A 8 -6.43 -10.52 -7.02
C LYS A 8 -6.25 -9.08 -7.52
N CYS A 9 -5.26 -8.36 -7.00
CA CYS A 9 -4.89 -7.04 -7.50
C CYS A 9 -4.31 -7.06 -8.92
N GLU A 10 -3.50 -8.05 -9.27
CA GLU A 10 -2.93 -8.15 -10.63
C GLU A 10 -3.99 -8.48 -11.68
N LEU A 11 -5.02 -9.25 -11.30
CA LEU A 11 -6.16 -9.61 -12.15
C LEU A 11 -7.24 -8.52 -12.20
N GLY A 12 -7.12 -7.46 -11.40
CA GLY A 12 -8.13 -6.39 -11.33
C GLY A 12 -9.41 -6.80 -10.61
N GLU A 13 -9.38 -7.88 -9.83
CA GLU A 13 -10.53 -8.43 -9.12
C GLU A 13 -10.80 -7.68 -7.80
N PHE A 14 -10.88 -6.35 -7.84
CA PHE A 14 -11.17 -5.50 -6.69
C PHE A 14 -12.00 -4.29 -7.11
N ASN A 15 -12.70 -3.69 -6.16
CA ASN A 15 -13.44 -2.47 -6.43
C ASN A 15 -12.48 -1.27 -6.32
N PHE A 16 -12.29 -0.55 -7.43
CA PHE A 16 -11.50 0.68 -7.45
C PHE A 16 -12.38 1.87 -7.08
N ASP A 17 -12.75 1.94 -5.80
CA ASP A 17 -13.60 2.96 -5.21
C ASP A 17 -12.81 3.97 -4.37
N ASN A 18 -13.50 5.04 -3.92
CA ASN A 18 -12.88 6.11 -3.15
C ASN A 18 -12.27 5.62 -1.82
N ASP A 19 -12.85 4.60 -1.17
CA ASP A 19 -12.29 4.03 0.05
C ASP A 19 -10.97 3.30 -0.26
N LEU A 20 -10.91 2.54 -1.35
CA LEU A 20 -9.65 1.91 -1.78
C LEU A 20 -8.59 2.94 -2.14
N VAL A 21 -8.95 4.00 -2.87
CA VAL A 21 -8.03 5.08 -3.24
C VAL A 21 -7.49 5.77 -1.99
N THR A 22 -8.37 6.12 -1.04
CA THR A 22 -7.99 6.76 0.24
C THR A 22 -7.03 5.88 1.03
N ASN A 23 -7.32 4.58 1.13
CA ASN A 23 -6.45 3.64 1.85
C ASN A 23 -5.09 3.45 1.13
N CYS A 24 -5.08 3.45 -0.21
CA CYS A 24 -3.82 3.38 -0.97
C CYS A 24 -2.96 4.62 -0.74
N SER A 25 -3.56 5.82 -0.79
CA SER A 25 -2.84 7.07 -0.56
C SER A 25 -2.25 7.13 0.85
N ALA A 26 -3.00 6.73 1.88
CA ALA A 26 -2.50 6.68 3.25
C ALA A 26 -1.28 5.74 3.39
N VAL A 27 -1.29 4.58 2.72
CA VAL A 27 -0.12 3.68 2.70
C VAL A 27 1.07 4.33 2.02
N LEU A 28 0.88 4.97 0.86
CA LEU A 28 1.95 5.63 0.11
C LEU A 28 2.57 6.80 0.88
N GLU A 29 1.75 7.58 1.58
CA GLU A 29 2.22 8.66 2.49
C GLU A 29 3.04 8.09 3.66
N ASN A 30 2.63 6.94 4.20
CA ASN A 30 3.40 6.25 5.25
C ASN A 30 4.72 5.67 4.74
N VAL A 31 4.82 5.27 3.46
CA VAL A 31 6.08 4.81 2.86
C VAL A 31 7.12 5.92 2.87
N GLU A 32 6.73 7.18 2.64
CA GLU A 32 7.65 8.32 2.74
C GLU A 32 8.21 8.47 4.16
N LYS A 33 7.33 8.48 5.16
CA LYS A 33 7.70 8.63 6.57
C LYS A 33 8.63 7.52 7.06
N HIS A 34 8.51 6.32 6.46
CA HIS A 34 9.23 5.11 6.85
C HIS A 34 10.21 4.62 5.79
N ALA A 35 10.63 5.48 4.85
CA ALA A 35 11.43 5.08 3.69
C ALA A 35 12.73 4.36 4.07
N GLU A 36 13.41 4.83 5.13
CA GLU A 36 14.64 4.18 5.66
C GLU A 36 14.34 2.78 6.21
N ALA A 37 13.30 2.63 7.04
CA ALA A 37 12.89 1.35 7.60
C ALA A 37 12.41 0.36 6.52
N LEU A 38 11.89 0.88 5.41
CA LEU A 38 11.44 0.10 4.27
C LEU A 38 12.54 -0.12 3.21
N ASN A 39 13.77 0.40 3.41
CA ASN A 39 14.85 0.37 2.41
C ASN A 39 14.37 0.87 1.03
N VAL A 40 13.63 1.97 1.04
CA VAL A 40 13.08 2.63 -0.15
C VAL A 40 13.92 3.88 -0.42
N SER A 41 14.42 4.02 -1.64
CA SER A 41 15.18 5.20 -2.06
C SER A 41 14.28 6.42 -2.20
N LYS A 42 14.84 7.64 -2.02
CA LYS A 42 14.10 8.90 -2.21
C LYS A 42 13.43 9.03 -3.59
N GLU A 43 14.06 8.50 -4.64
CA GLU A 43 13.47 8.46 -5.99
C GLU A 43 12.21 7.59 -6.05
N GLN A 44 12.23 6.44 -5.37
CA GLN A 44 11.06 5.56 -5.25
C GLN A 44 9.97 6.24 -4.42
N THR A 45 10.33 6.90 -3.31
CA THR A 45 9.39 7.68 -2.48
C THR A 45 8.68 8.76 -3.29
N LYS A 46 9.42 9.50 -4.14
CA LYS A 46 8.82 10.49 -5.03
C LYS A 46 7.82 9.85 -6.00
N SER A 47 8.18 8.72 -6.60
CA SER A 47 7.26 7.96 -7.45
C SER A 47 6.01 7.50 -6.69
N TYR A 48 6.13 7.12 -5.42
CA TYR A 48 5.00 6.73 -4.55
C TYR A 48 4.07 7.91 -4.25
N LEU A 49 4.62 9.11 -4.02
CA LEU A 49 3.80 10.32 -3.86
C LEU A 49 3.07 10.72 -5.15
N GLU A 50 3.71 10.55 -6.31
CA GLU A 50 3.06 10.79 -7.60
C GLU A 50 1.93 9.78 -7.84
N MET A 51 2.14 8.51 -7.46
CA MET A 51 1.08 7.50 -7.48
C MET A 51 -0.07 7.83 -6.52
N ALA A 52 0.19 8.38 -5.34
CA ALA A 52 -0.87 8.75 -4.40
C ALA A 52 -1.81 9.83 -4.95
N GLN A 53 -1.30 10.72 -5.82
CA GLN A 53 -2.06 11.79 -6.46
C GLN A 53 -2.77 11.36 -7.75
N ASN A 54 -2.27 10.33 -8.43
CA ASN A 54 -2.80 9.86 -9.71
C ASN A 54 -2.87 8.32 -9.75
N LEU A 55 -3.48 7.75 -8.71
CA LEU A 55 -3.53 6.32 -8.50
C LEU A 55 -4.31 5.64 -9.62
N LYS A 56 -3.72 4.62 -10.24
CA LYS A 56 -4.40 3.78 -11.22
C LYS A 56 -4.67 2.40 -10.63
N PRO A 57 -5.67 1.66 -11.13
CA PRO A 57 -5.96 0.30 -10.66
C PRO A 57 -4.74 -0.62 -10.69
N LYS A 58 -3.91 -0.52 -11.73
CA LYS A 58 -2.67 -1.31 -11.86
C LYS A 58 -1.66 -1.06 -10.72
N ASP A 59 -1.67 0.13 -10.13
CA ASP A 59 -0.72 0.53 -9.10
C ASP A 59 -1.11 -0.09 -7.74
N VAL A 60 -2.38 -0.45 -7.54
CA VAL A 60 -2.90 -1.08 -6.30
C VAL A 60 -2.11 -2.32 -5.92
N SER A 61 -1.69 -3.13 -6.90
CA SER A 61 -0.87 -4.33 -6.66
C SER A 61 0.49 -3.99 -6.02
N GLU A 62 1.08 -2.85 -6.37
CA GLU A 62 2.33 -2.37 -5.82
C GLU A 62 2.13 -1.74 -4.43
N VAL A 63 1.07 -0.95 -4.26
CA VAL A 63 0.71 -0.39 -2.94
C VAL A 63 0.40 -1.50 -1.93
N LEU A 64 -0.26 -2.57 -2.35
CA LEU A 64 -0.52 -3.74 -1.51
C LEU A 64 0.79 -4.42 -1.07
N LYS A 65 1.79 -4.54 -1.96
CA LYS A 65 3.12 -5.08 -1.60
C LYS A 65 3.81 -4.20 -0.56
N LEU A 66 3.69 -2.87 -0.67
CA LEU A 66 4.22 -1.94 0.33
C LEU A 66 3.48 -2.06 1.66
N ALA A 67 2.15 -2.16 1.66
CA ALA A 67 1.35 -2.38 2.86
C ALA A 67 1.74 -3.68 3.58
N LEU A 68 1.92 -4.78 2.83
CA LEU A 68 2.42 -6.03 3.39
C LEU A 68 3.79 -5.84 4.04
N LYS A 69 4.72 -5.15 3.35
CA LYS A 69 6.04 -4.83 3.88
C LYS A 69 5.99 -4.00 5.16
N ILE A 70 5.14 -2.98 5.23
CA ILE A 70 4.92 -2.15 6.43
C ILE A 70 4.39 -3.00 7.58
N ARG A 71 3.38 -3.84 7.30
CA ARG A 71 2.73 -4.69 8.32
C ARG A 71 3.70 -5.74 8.88
N GLU A 72 4.50 -6.34 8.01
CA GLU A 72 5.42 -7.44 8.34
C GLU A 72 6.79 -6.94 8.82
N SER A 73 7.13 -5.67 8.58
CA SER A 73 8.39 -5.07 9.05
C SER A 73 8.42 -4.95 10.58
N GLY A 74 9.50 -5.47 11.16
CA GLY A 74 9.85 -5.26 12.57
C GLY A 74 10.40 -3.87 12.85
N ASP A 75 10.93 -3.20 11.83
CA ASP A 75 11.55 -1.87 11.93
C ASP A 75 10.52 -0.73 11.91
N VAL A 76 9.39 -0.92 11.22
CA VAL A 76 8.27 0.03 11.29
C VAL A 76 7.53 -0.15 12.61
N LYS A 77 7.85 0.68 13.61
CA LYS A 77 7.18 0.68 14.92
C LYS A 77 5.91 1.53 14.97
N ASP A 78 5.63 2.26 13.90
CA ASP A 78 4.47 3.13 13.79
C ASP A 78 3.17 2.31 13.69
N THR A 79 2.37 2.41 14.74
CA THR A 79 1.08 1.72 14.85
C THR A 79 0.08 2.24 13.82
N GLU A 80 0.10 3.52 13.48
CA GLU A 80 -0.78 4.12 12.48
C GLU A 80 -0.47 3.56 11.10
N ALA A 81 0.81 3.57 10.71
CA ALA A 81 1.25 2.99 9.44
C ALA A 81 0.88 1.49 9.33
N LYS A 82 1.03 0.72 10.41
CA LYS A 82 0.61 -0.69 10.46
C LYS A 82 -0.89 -0.88 10.37
N ASN A 83 -1.67 0.04 10.94
CA ASN A 83 -3.12 0.03 10.87
C ASN A 83 -3.62 0.38 9.47
N ASP A 84 -3.04 1.39 8.82
CA ASP A 84 -3.41 1.79 7.46
C ASP A 84 -3.06 0.69 6.45
N ALA A 85 -1.89 0.06 6.59
CA ALA A 85 -1.54 -1.13 5.83
C ALA A 85 -2.57 -2.26 6.03
N SER A 86 -2.99 -2.50 7.28
CA SER A 86 -3.99 -3.52 7.60
C SER A 86 -5.37 -3.18 7.05
N ARG A 87 -5.75 -1.91 7.04
CA ARG A 87 -7.01 -1.42 6.44
C ARG A 87 -7.01 -1.68 4.93
N LEU A 88 -5.96 -1.28 4.21
CA LEU A 88 -5.85 -1.53 2.77
C LEU A 88 -6.02 -3.01 2.44
N ILE A 89 -5.30 -3.88 3.17
CA ILE A 89 -5.35 -5.34 2.95
C ILE A 89 -6.78 -5.86 3.13
N ARG A 90 -7.50 -5.39 4.16
CA ARG A 90 -8.90 -5.79 4.42
C ARG A 90 -9.86 -5.25 3.36
N THR A 91 -9.67 -4.01 2.90
CA THR A 91 -10.51 -3.42 1.85
C THR A 91 -10.43 -4.23 0.56
N ILE A 92 -9.23 -4.67 0.17
CA ILE A 92 -9.02 -5.51 -1.01
C ILE A 92 -9.55 -6.94 -0.77
N GLU A 93 -9.37 -7.48 0.43
CA GLU A 93 -9.86 -8.82 0.77
C GLU A 93 -11.40 -8.89 0.74
N ALA A 94 -12.07 -7.83 1.19
CA ALA A 94 -13.52 -7.71 1.25
C ALA A 94 -14.19 -7.26 -0.07
N SER A 95 -13.42 -6.77 -1.05
CA SER A 95 -13.92 -6.49 -2.42
C SER A 95 -14.33 -7.76 -3.16
#